data_AF-A0A531MJ29-F1
#
_entry.id   AF-A0A531MJ29-F1
#
_cell.length_a   1.000
_cell.length_b   1.000
_cell.length_c   1.000
_cell.angle_alpha   90.00
_cell.angle_beta   90.00
_cell.angle_gamma   90.00
#
_symmetry.space_group_name_H-M   'P 1'
#
loop_
_entity.id
_entity.type
_entity.pdbx_description
1 polymer ?
#
loop_
_entity_poly.entity_id
_entity_poly.type
_entity_poly.pdbx_seq_one_letter_code
_entity_poly.pdbx_strand_id
1 'polypeptide(L)'
;MNARAELTRSLWMKVDVYPDAPKFSGKKSCDTVIIGAGIAGLSIAHELANIGQKVIVIDRGTIAGGMTSRTTAHLAPICDDGLSAL
;
A
#
# COMPACT_ATOMS: atom_id res chain seq x y z
N MET A 1 12.36 -6.89 6.47
CA MET A 1 12.83 -7.10 5.09
C MET A 1 12.76 -5.77 4.33
N ASN A 2 13.82 -5.36 3.66
CA ASN A 2 13.85 -4.08 2.93
C ASN A 2 13.66 -4.32 1.44
N ALA A 3 12.42 -4.16 0.96
CA ALA A 3 12.02 -4.38 -0.44
C ALA A 3 12.89 -3.64 -1.49
N ARG A 4 13.62 -2.59 -1.09
CA ARG A 4 14.55 -1.84 -1.95
C ARG A 4 15.91 -2.50 -2.13
N ALA A 5 16.33 -3.38 -1.21
CA ALA A 5 17.63 -4.06 -1.23
C ALA A 5 17.60 -5.37 -2.04
N GLU A 6 16.42 -5.83 -2.43
CA GLU A 6 16.23 -7.05 -3.23
C GLU A 6 16.75 -6.86 -4.66
N LEU A 7 17.20 -7.94 -5.31
CA LEU A 7 17.81 -7.89 -6.65
C LEU A 7 16.81 -7.73 -7.80
N THR A 8 15.63 -8.34 -7.70
CA THR A 8 14.64 -8.31 -8.81
C THR A 8 14.07 -6.90 -9.02
N ARG A 9 13.63 -6.59 -10.24
CA ARG A 9 12.98 -5.31 -10.59
C ARG A 9 11.72 -5.60 -11.38
N SER A 10 10.70 -4.76 -11.21
CA SER A 10 9.43 -4.85 -11.94
C SER A 10 9.19 -3.59 -12.77
N LEU A 11 8.21 -3.65 -13.66
CA LEU A 11 7.74 -2.46 -14.38
C LEU A 11 7.06 -1.44 -13.45
N TRP A 12 6.38 -1.89 -12.39
CA TRP A 12 5.72 -1.03 -11.41
C TRP A 12 6.68 -0.08 -10.70
N MET A 13 7.95 -0.47 -10.53
CA MET A 13 8.97 0.38 -9.91
C MET A 13 9.34 1.61 -10.76
N LYS A 14 8.94 1.66 -12.03
CA LYS A 14 9.15 2.79 -12.92
C LYS A 14 8.01 3.81 -12.88
N VAL A 15 6.96 3.53 -12.10
CA VAL A 15 5.76 4.36 -12.02
C VAL A 15 5.74 5.07 -10.67
N ASP A 16 5.76 6.40 -10.71
CA ASP A 16 5.49 7.22 -9.53
C ASP A 16 3.98 7.33 -9.35
N VAL A 17 3.44 6.62 -8.36
CA VAL A 17 1.98 6.54 -8.11
C VAL A 17 1.40 7.88 -7.69
N TYR A 18 2.14 8.67 -6.92
CA TYR A 18 1.80 10.02 -6.55
C TYR A 18 3.09 10.81 -6.27
N PRO A 19 3.73 11.37 -7.33
CA PRO A 19 5.06 11.97 -7.23
C PRO A 19 5.08 13.18 -6.30
N ASP A 20 3.98 13.93 -6.25
CA ASP A 20 3.84 15.14 -5.43
C ASP A 20 3.32 14.86 -4.01
N ALA A 21 3.39 13.60 -3.55
CA ALA A 21 2.98 13.23 -2.21
C ALA A 21 3.76 14.06 -1.17
N PRO A 22 3.07 14.81 -0.29
CA PRO A 22 3.74 15.70 0.63
C PRO A 22 4.54 14.91 1.66
N LYS A 23 5.76 15.37 1.96
CA LYS A 23 6.50 14.87 3.13
C LYS A 23 5.70 15.17 4.39
N PHE A 24 5.59 14.17 5.26
CA PHE A 24 4.92 14.37 6.54
C PHE A 24 5.75 15.30 7.43
N SER A 25 5.14 16.39 7.90
CA SER A 25 5.78 17.38 8.78
C SER A 25 4.79 18.00 9.74
N GLY A 26 5.27 18.40 10.91
CA GLY A 26 4.47 19.07 11.93
C GLY A 26 3.48 18.13 12.63
N LYS A 27 2.52 18.73 13.32
CA LYS A 27 1.42 18.01 13.98
C LYS A 27 0.20 18.01 13.06
N LYS A 28 -0.39 16.85 12.85
CA LYS A 28 -1.66 16.69 12.11
C LYS A 28 -2.65 15.93 12.98
N SER A 29 -3.94 16.22 12.81
CA SER A 29 -5.05 15.51 13.45
C SER A 29 -5.85 14.77 12.38
N CYS A 30 -6.26 13.56 12.71
CA CYS A 30 -7.05 12.67 11.88
C CYS A 30 -7.77 11.68 12.80
N ASP A 31 -8.77 10.99 12.26
CA ASP A 31 -9.49 9.96 13.00
C ASP A 31 -8.66 8.67 13.02
N THR A 32 -8.02 8.32 11.89
CA THR A 32 -7.21 7.11 11.75
C THR A 32 -5.87 7.40 11.08
N VAL A 33 -4.78 6.87 11.65
CA VAL A 33 -3.44 6.83 11.03
C VAL A 33 -3.16 5.41 10.55
N ILE A 34 -2.72 5.29 9.29
CA ILE A 34 -2.31 4.03 8.68
C ILE A 34 -0.79 4.07 8.43
N ILE A 35 -0.09 3.06 8.93
CA ILE A 35 1.36 2.92 8.75
C ILE A 35 1.61 1.91 7.61
N GLY A 36 2.09 2.43 6.48
CA GLY A 36 2.40 1.69 5.26
C GLY A 36 1.50 2.08 4.09
N ALA A 37 2.10 2.65 3.04
CA ALA A 37 1.43 3.04 1.80
C ALA A 37 1.54 1.95 0.72
N GLY A 38 1.50 0.68 1.13
CA GLY A 38 1.31 -0.47 0.22
C GLY A 38 -0.19 -0.70 -0.07
N ILE A 39 -0.48 -1.70 -0.92
CA ILE A 39 -1.85 -2.01 -1.35
C ILE A 39 -2.80 -2.23 -0.18
N ALA A 40 -2.40 -2.99 0.85
CA ALA A 40 -3.24 -3.23 2.02
C ALA A 40 -3.59 -1.92 2.76
N GLY A 41 -2.60 -1.07 3.03
CA GLY A 41 -2.82 0.21 3.72
C GLY A 41 -3.66 1.19 2.89
N LEU A 42 -3.44 1.23 1.58
CA LEU A 42 -4.22 2.08 0.66
C LEU A 42 -5.67 1.59 0.51
N SER A 43 -5.90 0.28 0.46
CA SER A 43 -7.25 -0.30 0.47
C SER A 43 -8.00 0.08 1.74
N ILE A 44 -7.36 -0.04 2.90
CA ILE A 44 -7.98 0.37 4.18
C ILE A 44 -8.26 1.88 4.18
N ALA A 45 -7.32 2.69 3.71
CA ALA A 45 -7.49 4.14 3.62
C ALA A 45 -8.69 4.51 2.74
N HIS A 46 -8.87 3.81 1.62
CA HIS A 46 -9.99 4.00 0.71
C HIS A 46 -11.33 3.71 1.39
N GLU A 47 -11.46 2.54 2.03
CA GLU A 47 -12.70 2.16 2.71
C GLU A 47 -13.04 3.10 3.87
N LEU A 48 -12.05 3.47 4.69
CA LEU A 48 -12.24 4.40 5.79
C LEU A 48 -12.60 5.82 5.32
N ALA A 49 -11.99 6.29 4.23
CA ALA A 49 -12.35 7.57 3.63
C ALA A 49 -13.77 7.56 3.05
N ASN A 50 -14.20 6.44 2.44
CA ASN A 50 -15.55 6.28 1.89
C ASN A 50 -16.63 6.35 2.99
N ILE A 51 -16.33 5.93 4.22
CA ILE A 51 -17.24 6.10 5.37
C ILE A 51 -17.04 7.43 6.12
N GLY A 52 -16.31 8.38 5.52
CA GLY A 52 -16.19 9.76 6.00
C GLY A 52 -15.08 10.01 7.02
N GLN A 53 -14.21 9.04 7.31
CA GLN A 53 -13.09 9.27 8.23
C GLN A 53 -11.99 10.12 7.60
N LYS A 54 -11.39 11.01 8.39
CA LYS A 54 -10.13 11.68 8.05
C LYS A 54 -8.99 10.71 8.29
N VAL A 55 -8.35 10.26 7.22
CA VAL A 55 -7.28 9.27 7.28
C VAL A 55 -5.95 9.90 6.89
N ILE A 56 -4.89 9.56 7.62
CA ILE A 56 -3.50 9.87 7.24
C ILE A 56 -2.77 8.55 7.00
N VAL A 57 -2.24 8.37 5.78
CA VAL A 57 -1.35 7.25 5.45
C VAL A 57 0.09 7.74 5.48
N ILE A 58 0.96 7.04 6.20
CA ILE A 58 2.39 7.36 6.31
C ILE A 58 3.21 6.16 5.88
N ASP A 59 4.16 6.37 4.97
CA ASP A 59 5.20 5.40 4.63
C ASP A 59 6.57 6.05 4.76
N ARG A 60 7.59 5.22 5.05
CA ARG A 60 8.99 5.65 5.05
C ARG A 60 9.55 5.85 3.63
N GLY A 61 8.89 5.26 2.62
CA GLY A 61 9.30 5.27 1.23
C GLY A 61 8.29 5.95 0.31
N THR A 62 8.38 5.62 -0.97
CA THR A 62 7.43 6.05 -2.00
C THR A 62 6.13 5.24 -1.88
N ILE A 63 5.02 5.86 -2.26
CA ILE A 63 3.70 5.17 -2.29
C ILE A 63 3.80 3.94 -3.20
N ALA A 64 3.26 2.82 -2.72
CA ALA A 64 3.34 1.49 -3.33
C ALA A 64 4.77 0.93 -3.55
N GLY A 65 5.82 1.61 -3.10
CA GLY A 65 7.22 1.26 -3.39
C GLY A 65 7.78 0.05 -2.61
N GLY A 66 6.98 -0.55 -1.71
CA GLY A 66 7.29 -1.79 -1.00
C GLY A 66 6.99 -3.03 -1.84
N MET A 67 6.44 -4.06 -1.19
CA MET A 67 6.06 -5.33 -1.86
C MET A 67 5.02 -5.15 -2.97
N THR A 68 4.17 -4.13 -2.87
CA THR A 68 3.18 -3.80 -3.92
C THR A 68 3.83 -3.54 -5.27
N SER A 69 4.98 -2.87 -5.31
CA SER A 69 5.72 -2.70 -6.56
C SER A 69 6.40 -3.98 -7.05
N ARG A 70 6.45 -5.06 -6.27
CA ARG A 70 7.22 -6.29 -6.61
C ARG A 70 6.37 -7.44 -7.12
N THR A 71 5.04 -7.30 -7.11
CA THR A 71 4.13 -8.32 -7.65
C THR A 71 3.93 -8.19 -9.16
N THR A 72 3.46 -9.24 -9.83
CA THR A 72 2.94 -9.20 -11.21
C THR A 72 1.48 -8.75 -11.28
N ALA A 73 0.87 -8.41 -10.14
CA ALA A 73 -0.56 -8.18 -9.98
C ALA A 73 -1.42 -9.41 -10.36
N HIS A 74 -0.83 -10.60 -10.35
CA HIS A 74 -1.58 -11.84 -10.51
C HIS A 74 -2.49 -12.06 -9.30
N LEU A 75 -3.78 -12.19 -9.56
CA LEU A 75 -4.78 -12.51 -8.55
C LEU A 75 -5.16 -13.98 -8.74
N ALA A 76 -4.95 -14.76 -7.70
CA ALA A 76 -5.42 -16.12 -7.59
C ALA A 76 -6.19 -16.26 -6.28
N PRO A 77 -7.31 -17.00 -6.26
CA PRO A 77 -7.94 -17.35 -4.99
C PRO A 77 -6.95 -18.17 -4.17
N ILE A 78 -6.71 -17.74 -2.93
CA ILE A 78 -6.14 -18.61 -1.92
C ILE A 78 -7.33 -19.18 -1.16
N CYS A 79 -7.53 -20.48 -1.28
CA CYS A 79 -8.59 -21.20 -0.60
C CYS A 79 -8.02 -21.65 0.75
N ASP A 80 -8.43 -20.99 1.83
CA ASP A 80 -8.00 -21.38 3.18
C ASP A 80 -8.46 -22.82 3.51
N ASP A 81 -9.64 -23.23 2.98
CA ASP A 81 -10.22 -24.57 3.15
C ASP A 81 -9.97 -25.52 1.95
N GLY A 82 -9.12 -25.12 0.99
CA GLY A 82 -8.83 -25.88 -0.23
C GLY A 82 -9.86 -25.69 -1.36
N LEU A 83 -9.44 -26.03 -2.59
CA LEU A 83 -10.25 -25.79 -3.80
C LEU A 83 -11.53 -26.64 -3.84
N SER A 84 -11.57 -27.76 -3.11
CA SER A 84 -12.77 -28.61 -3.00
C SER A 84 -13.94 -27.95 -2.28
N ALA A 85 -13.72 -26.82 -1.59
CA ALA A 85 -14.73 -26.09 -0.84
C ALA A 85 -15.31 -24.87 -1.60
N LEU A 86 -14.84 -24.62 -2.83
CA LEU A 86 -15.42 -23.64 -3.77
C LEU A 86 -16.49 -24.29 -4.66
#